data_AF-A0A9Q8XJK7-F1
#
_entry.id   AF-A0A9Q8XJK7-F1
#
_cell.length_a   1.000
_cell.length_b   1.000
_cell.length_c   1.000
_cell.angle_alpha   90.00
_cell.angle_beta   90.00
_cell.angle_gamma   90.00
#
_symmetry.space_group_name_H-M   'P 1'
#
loop_
_entity.id
_entity.type
_entity.pdbx_description
1 polymer ?
#
loop_
_entity_poly.entity_id
_entity_poly.type
_entity_poly.pdbx_seq_one_letter_code
_entity_poly.pdbx_strand_id
1 'polypeptide(L)' 'MAKCVIEHSGYFISSPNLCDYMILTAEEVKELTLTTSGSLTIDSDLYVQLSGQLLLSFVAGHVLGRIVKTMGRK' A
#
# COMPACT_ATOMS: atom_id res chain seq x y z
N MET A 1 12.74 14.35 -15.88
CA MET A 1 12.41 13.04 -16.49
C MET A 1 13.53 12.10 -16.15
N ALA A 2 13.28 11.21 -15.19
CA ALA A 2 14.21 10.16 -14.79
C ALA A 2 14.69 9.35 -16.02
N LYS A 3 15.99 9.08 -16.09
CA LYS A 3 16.59 8.28 -17.17
C LYS A 3 17.28 7.05 -16.63
N CYS A 4 16.98 5.92 -17.26
CA CYS A 4 17.71 4.69 -17.06
C CYS A 4 19.10 4.79 -17.69
N VAL A 5 20.11 4.47 -16.90
CA VAL A 5 21.50 4.44 -17.33
C VAL A 5 22.17 3.14 -16.91
N ILE A 6 23.16 2.75 -17.70
CA ILE A 6 24.09 1.66 -17.38
C ILE A 6 25.50 2.23 -17.30
N GLU A 7 26.35 1.56 -16.53
CA GLU A 7 27.78 1.86 -16.49
C GLU A 7 28.44 1.15 -17.67
N HIS A 8 29.21 1.89 -18.47
CA HIS A 8 29.98 1.34 -19.57
C HIS A 8 31.34 2.03 -19.67
N SER A 9 32.40 1.31 -19.29
CA SER A 9 33.80 1.75 -19.37
C SER A 9 34.11 3.01 -18.54
N GLY A 10 33.54 3.12 -17.35
CA GLY A 10 33.71 4.23 -16.40
C GLY A 10 32.73 5.39 -16.58
N TYR A 11 31.79 5.29 -17.54
CA TYR A 11 30.82 6.34 -17.85
C TYR A 11 29.39 5.83 -17.75
N PHE A 12 28.46 6.71 -17.36
CA PHE A 12 27.04 6.41 -17.39
C PHE A 12 26.45 6.78 -18.76
N ILE A 13 25.85 5.81 -19.43
CA ILE A 13 25.16 6.02 -20.71
C ILE A 13 23.68 5.69 -20.57
N SER A 14 22.82 6.44 -21.26
CA SER A 14 21.39 6.17 -21.29
C SER A 14 21.11 4.87 -22.03
N SER A 15 20.34 3.97 -21.42
CA SER A 15 19.92 2.72 -22.07
C SER A 15 18.40 2.59 -22.03
N PRO A 16 17.73 2.29 -23.17
CA PRO A 16 16.28 2.10 -23.21
C PRO A 16 15.84 0.72 -22.71
N ASN A 17 16.75 -0.27 -22.70
CA ASN A 17 16.40 -1.68 -22.43
C ASN A 17 16.98 -2.20 -21.11
N LEU A 18 17.95 -1.51 -20.54
CA LEU A 18 18.66 -1.91 -19.32
C LEU A 18 18.69 -0.72 -18.36
N CYS A 19 18.50 -0.97 -17.07
CA CYS A 19 18.38 0.08 -16.06
C CYS A 19 19.06 -0.36 -14.77
N ASP A 20 20.40 -0.34 -14.77
CA ASP A 20 21.18 -0.67 -13.58
C ASP A 20 21.16 0.49 -12.57
N TYR A 21 21.13 1.72 -13.09
CA TYR A 21 21.02 2.93 -12.30
C TYR A 21 19.97 3.86 -12.92
N MET A 22 19.36 4.70 -12.08
CA MET A 22 18.42 5.72 -12.50
C MET A 22 18.91 7.08 -12.03
N ILE A 23 19.11 7.99 -12.98
CA ILE A 23 19.47 9.38 -12.67
C ILE A 23 18.19 10.18 -12.53
N LEU A 24 18.06 10.84 -11.38
CA LEU A 24 16.94 11.70 -11.00
C LEU A 24 17.44 13.13 -10.84
N THR A 25 16.60 14.11 -11.14
CA THR A 25 16.89 15.50 -10.74
C THR A 25 16.70 15.68 -9.23
N ALA A 26 17.24 16.76 -8.66
CA ALA A 26 17.10 17.03 -7.23
C ALA A 26 15.63 17.17 -6.80
N GLU A 27 14.80 17.74 -7.67
CA GLU A 27 13.35 17.86 -7.49
C GLU A 27 12.67 16.49 -7.51
N GLU A 28 13.03 15.62 -8.45
CA GLU A 28 12.49 14.25 -8.52
C GLU A 28 12.88 13.44 -7.27
N VAL A 29 14.10 13.60 -6.76
CA VAL A 29 14.52 12.99 -5.49
C VAL A 29 13.71 13.53 -4.31
N LYS A 30 13.45 14.84 -4.27
CA LYS A 30 12.64 15.47 -3.22
C LYS A 30 11.21 14.94 -3.21
N GLU A 31 10.57 14.86 -4.37
CA GLU A 31 9.22 14.30 -4.52
C GLU A 31 9.18 12.81 -4.15
N LEU A 32 10.18 12.03 -4.57
CA LEU A 32 10.29 10.62 -4.21
C LEU A 32 10.45 10.45 -2.70
N THR A 33 11.28 11.28 -2.06
CA THR A 33 11.48 11.28 -0.60
C THR A 33 10.19 11.66 0.12
N LEU A 34 9.45 12.67 -0.35
CA LEU A 34 8.15 13.04 0.23
C LEU A 34 7.11 11.92 0.11
N THR A 35 7.12 11.20 -1.02
CA THR A 35 6.18 10.10 -1.28
C THR A 35 6.54 8.83 -0.50
N THR A 36 7.84 8.55 -0.32
CA THR A 36 8.33 7.34 0.38
C THR A 36 8.48 7.53 1.88
N SER A 37 8.59 8.76 2.40
CA SER A 37 8.72 9.06 3.84
C SER A 37 7.43 8.87 4.65
N GLY A 38 6.48 8.07 4.15
CA GLY A 38 5.48 7.45 5.01
C GLY A 38 4.29 8.34 5.33
N SER A 39 3.48 8.65 4.31
CA SER A 39 2.05 8.79 4.55
C SER A 39 1.37 7.56 3.97
N LEU A 40 1.14 6.53 4.80
CA LEU A 40 0.06 5.59 4.52
C LEU A 40 -1.24 6.40 4.65
N THR A 41 -1.63 7.09 3.59
CA THR A 41 -2.96 7.68 3.47
C THR A 41 -3.91 6.51 3.25
N ILE A 42 -4.36 5.91 4.36
CA ILE A 42 -5.48 4.98 4.30
C ILE A 42 -6.66 5.80 3.78
N ASP A 43 -7.17 5.42 2.62
CA ASP A 43 -8.36 6.04 2.06
C ASP A 43 -9.50 5.96 3.09
N SER A 44 -10.07 7.12 3.43
CA SER A 44 -11.06 7.22 4.49
C SER A 44 -12.33 6.42 4.17
N ASP A 45 -12.70 6.34 2.90
CA ASP A 45 -13.87 5.58 2.46
C ASP A 45 -13.62 4.07 2.63
N LEU A 46 -12.46 3.60 2.20
CA LEU A 46 -12.01 2.22 2.38
C LEU A 46 -11.93 1.84 3.87
N TYR A 47 -11.40 2.72 4.73
CA TYR A 47 -11.33 2.49 6.16
C TYR A 47 -12.71 2.33 6.79
N VAL A 48 -13.64 3.24 6.45
CA VAL A 48 -15.02 3.21 6.97
C VAL A 48 -15.75 1.96 6.48
N GLN A 49 -15.58 1.59 5.21
CA GLN A 49 -16.20 0.41 4.64
C GLN A 49 -15.71 -0.89 5.31
N LEU A 50 -14.40 -1.05 5.43
CA LEU A 50 -13.80 -2.25 6.03
C LEU A 50 -14.14 -2.38 7.52
N SER A 51 -14.02 -1.28 8.27
CA SER A 51 -14.39 -1.28 9.69
C SER A 51 -15.88 -1.53 9.91
N GLY A 52 -16.75 -0.97 9.07
CA GLY A 52 -18.19 -1.23 9.08
C GLY A 52 -18.54 -2.70 8.83
N GLN A 53 -17.93 -3.31 7.82
CA GLN A 53 -18.14 -4.74 7.51
C GLN A 53 -17.62 -5.65 8.63
N LEU A 54 -16.47 -5.32 9.22
CA LEU A 54 -15.92 -6.06 10.36
C LEU A 54 -16.83 -5.98 11.59
N LEU A 55 -17.33 -4.78 11.91
CA LEU A 55 -18.27 -4.58 13.02
C LEU A 55 -19.58 -5.35 12.80
N LEU A 56 -20.13 -5.28 11.58
CA LEU A 56 -21.35 -5.99 11.24
C LEU A 56 -21.16 -7.51 11.34
N SER A 57 -20.04 -8.03 10.85
CA SER A 57 -19.68 -9.45 10.97
C SER A 57 -19.50 -9.88 12.42
N PHE A 58 -18.86 -9.04 13.24
CA PHE A 58 -18.68 -9.29 14.67
C PHE A 58 -20.02 -9.35 15.41
N VAL A 59 -20.90 -8.36 15.20
CA VAL A 59 -22.21 -8.31 15.84
C VAL A 59 -23.09 -9.47 15.38
N ALA A 60 -23.12 -9.76 14.08
CA ALA A 60 -23.86 -10.90 13.53
C ALA A 60 -23.38 -12.22 14.14
N GLY A 61 -22.06 -12.45 14.17
CA GLY A 61 -21.46 -13.62 14.82
C GLY A 61 -21.79 -13.69 16.32
N HIS A 62 -21.76 -12.57 17.03
CA HIS A 62 -22.12 -12.51 18.44
C HIS A 62 -23.58 -12.93 18.69
N VAL A 63 -24.52 -12.37 17.93
CA VAL A 63 -25.95 -12.66 18.06
C VAL A 63 -26.25 -14.11 17.68
N LEU A 64 -25.70 -14.59 16.56
CA LEU A 64 -25.84 -15.99 16.15
C LEU A 64 -25.30 -16.95 17.22
N GLY A 65 -24.14 -16.62 17.82
CA GLY A 65 -23.58 -17.40 18.92
C GLY A 65 -24.50 -17.44 20.14
N ARG A 66 -25.21 -16.35 20.46
CA ARG A 66 -26.21 -16.33 21.54
C ARG A 66 -27.41 -17.23 21.22
N ILE A 67 -27.91 -17.21 19.98
CA ILE A 67 -29.05 -18.02 19.54
C ILE A 67 -28.70 -19.51 19.59
N VAL A 68 -27.55 -19.91 19.05
CA VAL A 68 -27.09 -21.30 19.11
C VAL A 68 -26.95 -21.78 20.56
N LYS A 69 -26.40 -20.93 21.45
CA LYS A 69 -26.27 -21.23 22.87
C LYS A 69 -27.60 -21.40 23.60
N THR A 70 -28.63 -20.64 23.26
CA THR A 70 -29.97 -20.80 23.88
C THR A 70 -30.66 -22.05 23.36
N MET A 71 -30.49 -22.41 22.09
CA MET A 71 -31.05 -23.63 21.51
C MET A 71 -30.40 -24.90 22.06
N GLY A 72 -29.09 -24.88 22.32
CA GLY A 72 -28.34 -26.02 22.90
C GLY A 72 -28.53 -26.22 24.40
N ARG A 73 -29.34 -25.39 25.08
CA ARG A 73 -29.66 -25.51 26.51
C ARG A 73 -30.95 -26.29 26.80
N LYS A 74 -31.38 -27.14 25.86
CA LYS A 74 -32.40 -28.17 26.11
C LYS A 74 -31.78 -29.41 26.71
#